data_AF-A0A9X3N333-F1
#
_entry.id   AF-A0A9X3N333-F1
#
_cell.length_a   1.000
_cell.length_b   1.000
_cell.length_c   1.000
_cell.angle_alpha   90.00
_cell.angle_beta   90.00
_cell.angle_gamma   90.00
#
_symmetry.space_group_name_H-M   'P 1'
#
loop_
_entity.id
_entity.type
_entity.pdbx_description
1 polymer ?
#
loop_
_entity_poly.entity_id
_entity_poly.type
_entity_poly.pdbx_seq_one_letter_code
_entity_poly.pdbx_strand_id
1 'polypeptide(L)'
;MIPGIELTADERIPVELSGLTLKGERARRTVPVCGPGAYTVLKALAFHDRAEPKDAFDLVYVLRRWPEGKTDIAQRLAQHAQQHTDVDNRAIEALRTDFRDTEHLGPMRAAEFETLDERYLDEAIADAHGHVDDLLTSCSRAGLS
;
A
#
# COMPACT_ATOMS: atom_id res chain seq x y z
N MET A 1 -6.39 -17.71 -6.64
CA MET A 1 -5.01 -17.19 -6.58
C MET A 1 -5.11 -15.75 -6.10
N ILE A 2 -4.25 -15.28 -5.20
CA ILE A 2 -4.23 -13.86 -4.78
C ILE A 2 -3.59 -13.08 -5.93
N PRO A 3 -4.31 -12.18 -6.63
CA PRO A 3 -3.72 -11.40 -7.72
C PRO A 3 -2.52 -10.56 -7.22
N GLY A 4 -1.39 -10.56 -7.94
CA GLY A 4 -0.20 -9.77 -7.59
C GLY A 4 0.75 -10.43 -6.58
N ILE A 5 0.49 -11.65 -6.12
CA ILE A 5 1.35 -12.33 -5.14
C ILE A 5 2.76 -12.62 -5.66
N GLU A 6 2.87 -12.84 -6.97
CA GLU A 6 4.13 -12.98 -7.70
C GLU A 6 5.07 -11.79 -7.49
N LEU A 7 4.54 -10.57 -7.37
CA LEU A 7 5.34 -9.35 -7.15
C LEU A 7 6.10 -9.37 -5.82
N THR A 8 5.60 -10.11 -4.83
CA THR A 8 6.29 -10.26 -3.54
C THR A 8 7.57 -11.09 -3.65
N ALA A 9 7.74 -11.85 -4.74
CA ALA A 9 8.99 -12.52 -5.03
C ALA A 9 10.03 -11.58 -5.64
N ASP A 10 9.56 -10.65 -6.48
CA ASP A 10 10.40 -9.74 -7.23
C ASP A 10 10.80 -8.51 -6.41
N GLU A 11 9.93 -8.07 -5.49
CA GLU A 11 10.21 -6.96 -4.58
C GLU A 11 10.28 -7.42 -3.12
N ARG A 12 11.50 -7.62 -2.62
CA ARG A 12 11.76 -7.92 -1.22
C ARG A 12 12.79 -6.98 -0.64
N ILE A 13 12.49 -6.41 0.52
CA ILE A 13 13.43 -5.61 1.30
C ILE A 13 13.97 -6.45 2.46
N PRO A 14 15.30 -6.48 2.68
CA PRO A 14 15.88 -7.14 3.83
C PRO A 14 15.66 -6.30 5.09
N VAL A 15 14.96 -6.84 6.09
CA VAL A 15 14.80 -6.21 7.40
C VAL A 15 15.61 -6.97 8.43
N GLU A 16 16.50 -6.27 9.13
CA GLU A 16 17.24 -6.84 10.26
C GLU A 16 16.38 -6.79 11.53
N LEU A 17 16.15 -7.96 12.11
CA LEU A 17 15.50 -8.13 13.40
C LEU A 17 16.55 -8.54 14.43
N SER A 18 16.57 -7.87 15.57
CA SER A 18 17.44 -8.21 16.69
C SER A 18 16.65 -8.25 17.99
N GLY A 19 16.95 -9.24 18.84
CA GLY A 19 16.20 -9.46 20.07
C GLY A 19 16.65 -10.67 20.86
N LEU A 20 15.78 -11.14 21.75
CA LEU A 20 15.97 -12.34 22.55
C LEU A 20 15.09 -13.49 22.03
N THR A 21 15.64 -14.70 22.02
CA THR A 21 14.83 -15.92 21.80
C THR A 21 13.93 -16.19 23.01
N LEU A 22 12.99 -17.13 22.87
CA LEU A 22 12.17 -17.61 23.99
C LEU A 22 13.00 -18.21 25.15
N LYS A 23 14.27 -18.54 24.90
CA LYS A 23 15.22 -19.04 25.92
C LYS A 23 16.13 -17.95 26.49
N GLY A 24 15.97 -16.70 26.07
CA GLY A 24 16.79 -15.57 26.53
C GLY A 24 18.12 -15.39 25.80
N GLU A 25 18.37 -16.11 24.70
CA GLU A 25 19.60 -15.95 23.91
C GLU A 25 19.50 -14.73 22.99
N ARG A 26 20.60 -14.00 22.75
CA ARG A 26 20.61 -12.93 21.74
C ARG A 26 20.59 -13.53 20.34
N ALA A 27 19.65 -13.10 19.53
CA ALA A 27 19.55 -13.48 18.13
C ALA A 27 19.43 -12.24 17.23
N ARG A 28 20.06 -12.32 16.07
CA ARG A 28 19.94 -11.36 14.96
C ARG A 28 19.66 -12.13 13.68
N ARG A 29 18.65 -11.72 12.92
CA ARG A 29 18.26 -12.36 11.66
C ARG A 29 17.86 -11.29 10.65
N THR A 30 18.23 -11.52 9.39
CA THR A 30 17.72 -10.72 8.27
C THR A 30 16.58 -11.49 7.63
N VAL A 31 15.40 -10.89 7.58
CA VAL A 31 14.20 -11.49 7.00
C VAL A 31 13.81 -10.69 5.77
N PRO A 32 13.62 -11.32 4.60
CA PRO A 32 13.07 -10.64 3.46
C PRO A 32 11.58 -10.38 3.69
N VAL A 33 11.14 -9.14 3.56
CA VAL A 33 9.72 -8.75 3.63
C VAL A 33 9.30 -8.13 2.30
N CYS A 34 8.00 -8.18 2.00
CA CYS A 34 7.44 -7.56 0.80
C CYS A 34 7.82 -6.08 0.74
N GLY A 35 8.31 -5.62 -0.41
CA GLY A 35 8.55 -4.20 -0.65
C GLY A 35 7.24 -3.40 -0.78
N PRO A 36 7.32 -2.07 -0.67
CA PRO A 36 6.14 -1.21 -0.62
C PRO A 36 5.37 -1.15 -1.95
N GLY A 37 6.03 -1.29 -3.11
CA GLY A 37 5.36 -1.27 -4.41
C GLY A 37 4.47 -2.50 -4.60
N ALA A 38 5.03 -3.70 -4.41
CA ALA A 38 4.30 -4.95 -4.45
C ALA A 38 3.20 -5.00 -3.37
N TYR A 39 3.47 -4.47 -2.18
CA TYR A 39 2.46 -4.38 -1.12
C TYR A 39 1.28 -3.48 -1.52
N THR A 40 1.56 -2.33 -2.14
CA THR A 40 0.53 -1.43 -2.67
C THR A 40 -0.35 -2.13 -3.72
N VAL A 41 0.24 -2.87 -4.67
CA VAL A 41 -0.53 -3.65 -5.65
C VAL A 41 -1.45 -4.66 -4.97
N LEU A 42 -0.89 -5.44 -4.03
CA LEU A 42 -1.66 -6.44 -3.31
C LEU A 42 -2.85 -5.86 -2.56
N LYS A 43 -2.65 -4.74 -1.86
CA LYS A 43 -3.71 -4.11 -1.07
C LYS A 43 -4.73 -3.38 -1.94
N ALA A 44 -4.32 -2.73 -3.02
CA ALA A 44 -5.24 -2.15 -3.99
C ALA A 44 -6.18 -3.21 -4.57
N LEU A 45 -5.64 -4.33 -5.06
CA LEU A 45 -6.45 -5.40 -5.66
C LEU A 45 -7.31 -6.14 -4.63
N ALA A 46 -6.77 -6.37 -3.42
CA ALA A 46 -7.53 -7.01 -2.34
C ALA A 46 -8.70 -6.14 -1.87
N PHE A 47 -8.48 -4.83 -1.74
CA PHE A 47 -9.54 -3.90 -1.39
C PHE A 47 -10.59 -3.81 -2.49
N HIS A 48 -10.17 -3.71 -3.76
CA HIS A 48 -11.09 -3.65 -4.89
C HIS A 48 -12.04 -4.87 -4.97
N ASP A 49 -11.53 -6.06 -4.62
CA ASP A 49 -12.31 -7.30 -4.63
C ASP A 49 -13.24 -7.44 -3.42
N ARG A 50 -12.80 -7.01 -2.23
CA ARG A 50 -13.48 -7.33 -0.96
C ARG A 50 -14.15 -6.15 -0.27
N ALA A 51 -13.73 -4.92 -0.59
CA ALA A 51 -14.07 -3.68 0.09
C ALA A 51 -13.85 -3.71 1.62
N GLU A 52 -12.88 -4.51 2.10
CA GLU A 52 -12.60 -4.70 3.52
C GLU A 52 -11.90 -3.46 4.13
N PRO A 53 -12.44 -2.83 5.20
CA PRO A 53 -11.85 -1.65 5.84
C PRO A 53 -10.36 -1.77 6.15
N LYS A 54 -9.95 -2.96 6.63
CA LYS A 54 -8.54 -3.22 6.96
C LYS A 54 -7.62 -3.10 5.75
N ASP A 55 -8.03 -3.53 4.56
CA ASP A 55 -7.16 -3.49 3.38
C ASP A 55 -6.94 -2.04 2.91
N ALA A 56 -7.98 -1.20 2.95
CA ALA A 56 -7.85 0.23 2.66
C ALA A 56 -6.94 0.93 3.68
N PHE A 57 -7.10 0.63 4.97
CA PHE A 57 -6.25 1.19 6.02
C PHE A 57 -4.79 0.74 5.89
N ASP A 58 -4.55 -0.56 5.68
CA ASP A 58 -3.21 -1.12 5.51
C ASP A 58 -2.47 -0.45 4.34
N LEU A 59 -3.16 -0.20 3.23
CA LEU A 59 -2.65 0.55 2.09
C LEU A 59 -2.26 1.98 2.50
N VAL A 60 -3.20 2.76 3.03
CA VAL A 60 -2.99 4.16 3.43
C VAL A 60 -1.88 4.28 4.47
N TYR A 61 -1.81 3.34 5.41
CA TYR A 61 -0.76 3.29 6.42
C TYR A 61 0.64 3.20 5.79
N VAL A 62 0.84 2.31 4.81
CA VAL A 62 2.13 2.20 4.12
C VAL A 62 2.44 3.47 3.33
N LEU A 63 1.48 4.03 2.59
CA LEU A 63 1.69 5.28 1.83
C LEU A 63 2.02 6.49 2.73
N ARG A 64 1.49 6.48 3.95
CA ARG A 64 1.73 7.51 4.98
C ARG A 64 3.08 7.35 5.68
N ARG A 65 3.50 6.11 5.92
CA ARG A 65 4.63 5.80 6.83
C ARG A 65 5.91 5.35 6.14
N TRP A 66 5.88 5.06 4.84
CA TRP A 66 7.07 4.64 4.10
C TRP A 66 8.16 5.72 4.16
N PRO A 67 9.36 5.45 4.72
CA PRO A 67 10.36 6.48 4.99
C PRO A 67 10.85 7.22 3.73
N GLU A 68 10.97 6.50 2.62
CA GLU A 68 11.43 7.03 1.33
C GLU A 68 10.29 7.73 0.55
N GLY A 69 9.07 7.68 1.07
CA GLY A 69 7.90 8.39 0.56
C GLY A 69 7.28 7.79 -0.70
N LYS A 70 6.17 8.39 -1.13
CA LYS A 70 5.34 7.89 -2.25
C LYS A 70 6.03 7.92 -3.61
N THR A 71 7.02 8.80 -3.80
CA THR A 71 7.83 8.83 -5.02
C THR A 71 8.65 7.56 -5.19
N ASP A 72 9.24 7.03 -4.11
CA ASP A 72 9.98 5.77 -4.14
C ASP A 72 9.04 4.59 -4.43
N ILE A 73 7.85 4.57 -3.83
CA ILE A 73 6.80 3.57 -4.12
C ILE A 73 6.42 3.61 -5.60
N ALA A 74 6.18 4.79 -6.17
CA ALA A 74 5.84 4.95 -7.59
C ALA A 74 6.97 4.47 -8.51
N GLN A 75 8.23 4.71 -8.16
CA GLN A 75 9.37 4.20 -8.93
C GLN A 75 9.47 2.67 -8.90
N ARG A 76 9.20 2.05 -7.75
CA ARG A 76 9.16 0.58 -7.59
C ARG A 76 8.04 -0.03 -8.41
N LEU A 77 6.83 0.56 -8.36
CA LEU A 77 5.72 0.18 -9.24
C LEU A 77 6.12 0.29 -10.72
N ALA A 78 6.83 1.35 -11.11
CA ALA A 78 7.25 1.54 -12.50
C ALA A 78 8.29 0.51 -12.94
N GLN A 79 9.13 0.03 -12.00
CA GLN A 79 10.06 -1.06 -12.25
C GLN A 79 9.32 -2.40 -12.41
N HIS A 80 8.36 -2.72 -11.54
CA HIS A 80 7.57 -3.96 -11.65
C HIS A 80 6.75 -4.00 -12.94
N ALA A 81 6.15 -2.88 -13.32
CA ALA A 81 5.33 -2.77 -14.51
C ALA A 81 6.09 -3.09 -15.80
N GLN A 82 7.43 -3.11 -15.80
CA GLN A 82 8.22 -3.58 -16.96
C GLN A 82 8.07 -5.08 -17.21
N GLN A 83 7.75 -5.85 -16.16
CA GLN A 83 7.58 -7.31 -16.21
C GLN A 83 6.11 -7.71 -15.98
N HIS A 84 5.35 -6.87 -15.28
CA HIS A 84 4.02 -7.17 -14.73
C HIS A 84 2.99 -6.09 -15.06
N THR A 85 3.10 -5.48 -16.25
CA THR A 85 2.31 -4.32 -16.69
C THR A 85 0.81 -4.45 -16.40
N ASP A 86 0.21 -5.61 -16.70
CA ASP A 86 -1.23 -5.81 -16.56
C ASP A 86 -1.71 -5.75 -15.10
N VAL A 87 -0.95 -6.31 -14.16
CA VAL A 87 -1.36 -6.33 -12.75
C VAL A 87 -1.12 -4.99 -12.06
N ASP A 88 -0.02 -4.31 -12.39
CA ASP A 88 0.26 -2.95 -11.91
C ASP A 88 -0.80 -1.96 -12.43
N ASN A 89 -1.14 -2.01 -13.72
CA ASN A 89 -2.16 -1.13 -14.30
C ASN A 89 -3.55 -1.39 -13.69
N ARG A 90 -3.90 -2.65 -13.44
CA ARG A 90 -5.16 -2.98 -12.73
C ARG A 90 -5.19 -2.43 -11.32
N ALA A 91 -4.08 -2.47 -10.60
CA ALA A 91 -3.99 -1.89 -9.26
C ALA A 91 -4.13 -0.38 -9.29
N ILE A 92 -3.46 0.30 -10.24
CA ILE A 92 -3.59 1.75 -10.42
C ILE A 92 -5.04 2.13 -10.74
N GLU A 93 -5.71 1.39 -11.62
CA GLU A 93 -7.11 1.66 -11.97
C GLU A 93 -8.06 1.40 -10.80
N ALA A 94 -7.80 0.36 -10.01
CA ALA A 94 -8.53 0.12 -8.76
C ALA A 94 -8.39 1.31 -7.80
N LEU A 95 -7.17 1.82 -7.61
CA LEU A 95 -6.94 3.01 -6.78
C LEU A 95 -7.70 4.24 -7.31
N ARG A 96 -7.66 4.50 -8.62
CA ARG A 96 -8.42 5.62 -9.23
C ARG A 96 -9.93 5.48 -9.10
N THR A 97 -10.43 4.25 -9.11
CA THR A 97 -11.85 3.98 -8.98
C THR A 97 -12.30 4.14 -7.54
N ASP A 98 -11.59 3.50 -6.61
CA ASP A 98 -12.05 3.35 -5.24
C ASP A 98 -11.66 4.52 -4.34
N PHE A 99 -10.64 5.31 -4.71
CA PHE A 99 -10.15 6.47 -3.96
C PHE A 99 -10.27 7.80 -4.72
N ARG A 100 -11.21 7.88 -5.67
CA ARG A 100 -11.37 9.05 -6.56
C ARG A 100 -11.56 10.38 -5.84
N ASP A 101 -12.39 10.40 -4.81
CA ASP A 101 -12.67 11.55 -3.95
C ASP A 101 -13.06 11.06 -2.55
N THR A 102 -13.28 12.00 -1.62
CA THR A 102 -13.61 11.72 -0.22
C THR A 102 -14.95 11.01 -0.01
N GLU A 103 -15.81 10.93 -1.03
CA GLU A 103 -17.11 10.25 -0.97
C GLU A 103 -17.04 8.79 -1.47
N HIS A 104 -15.88 8.34 -1.96
CA HIS A 104 -15.71 6.98 -2.45
C HIS A 104 -15.33 5.99 -1.33
N LEU A 105 -15.53 4.70 -1.63
CA LEU A 105 -15.37 3.61 -0.66
C LEU A 105 -14.00 3.59 0.00
N GLY A 106 -12.91 3.81 -0.74
CA GLY A 106 -11.54 3.71 -0.23
C GLY A 106 -11.27 4.62 0.98
N PRO A 107 -11.39 5.95 0.83
CA PRO A 107 -11.17 6.89 1.92
C PRO A 107 -12.08 6.65 3.13
N MET A 108 -13.37 6.37 2.88
CA MET A 108 -14.33 6.09 3.96
C MET A 108 -13.97 4.82 4.74
N ARG A 109 -13.59 3.75 4.04
CA ARG A 109 -13.23 2.45 4.65
C ARG A 109 -11.89 2.51 5.39
N ALA A 110 -10.93 3.26 4.89
CA ALA A 110 -9.68 3.51 5.60
C ALA A 110 -9.94 4.26 6.92
N ALA A 111 -10.78 5.30 6.88
CA ALA A 111 -11.11 6.10 8.05
C ALA A 111 -11.93 5.33 9.10
N GLU A 112 -12.91 4.51 8.68
CA GLU A 112 -13.70 3.62 9.54
C GLU A 112 -12.82 2.66 10.35
N PHE A 113 -11.73 2.16 9.76
CA PHE A 113 -10.78 1.31 10.46
C PHE A 113 -9.81 2.10 11.35
N GLU A 114 -9.45 3.33 10.95
CA GLU A 114 -8.48 4.17 11.67
C GLU A 114 -9.03 4.71 13.00
N THR A 115 -10.29 5.18 13.01
CA THR A 115 -10.86 5.87 14.16
C THR A 115 -12.32 5.51 14.37
N LEU A 116 -12.72 5.38 15.63
CA LEU A 116 -14.12 5.27 16.06
C LEU A 116 -14.68 6.61 16.55
N ASP A 117 -13.86 7.66 16.57
CA ASP A 117 -14.24 8.98 17.03
C ASP A 117 -14.65 9.84 15.84
N GLU A 118 -15.95 10.07 15.72
CA GLU A 118 -16.60 10.82 14.63
C GLU A 118 -16.01 12.21 14.42
N ARG A 119 -15.40 12.81 15.46
CA ARG A 119 -14.77 14.14 15.36
C ARG A 119 -13.54 14.18 14.45
N TYR A 120 -12.89 13.03 14.24
CA TYR A 120 -11.71 12.89 13.40
C TYR A 120 -12.00 12.18 12.07
N LEU A 121 -13.27 11.84 11.82
CA LEU A 121 -13.64 11.04 10.65
C LEU A 121 -13.35 11.78 9.34
N ASP A 122 -13.78 13.03 9.23
CA ASP A 122 -13.59 13.84 8.02
C ASP A 122 -12.10 14.07 7.71
N GLU A 123 -11.28 14.28 8.75
CA GLU A 123 -9.83 14.42 8.62
C GLU A 123 -9.19 13.11 8.14
N ALA A 124 -9.56 11.97 8.73
CA ALA A 124 -9.06 10.66 8.32
C ALA A 124 -9.47 10.31 6.88
N ILE A 125 -10.67 10.67 6.45
CA ILE A 125 -11.14 10.49 5.06
C ILE A 125 -10.29 11.34 4.11
N ALA A 126 -10.11 12.63 4.42
CA ALA A 126 -9.33 13.54 3.59
C ALA A 126 -7.85 13.10 3.48
N ASP A 127 -7.26 12.67 4.59
CA ASP A 127 -5.89 12.14 4.62
C ASP A 127 -5.74 10.86 3.79
N ALA A 128 -6.68 9.93 3.91
CA ALA A 128 -6.67 8.69 3.14
C ALA A 128 -6.74 8.96 1.63
N HIS A 129 -7.65 9.84 1.20
CA HIS A 129 -7.72 10.31 -0.18
C HIS A 129 -6.39 10.95 -0.61
N GLY A 130 -5.90 11.92 0.16
CA GLY A 130 -4.70 12.69 -0.19
C GLY A 130 -3.45 11.82 -0.38
N HIS A 131 -3.26 10.80 0.45
CA HIS A 131 -2.14 9.89 0.28
C HIS A 131 -2.22 9.01 -0.97
N VAL A 132 -3.43 8.59 -1.38
CA VAL A 132 -3.59 7.83 -2.62
C VAL A 132 -3.46 8.74 -3.85
N ASP A 133 -4.01 9.95 -3.80
CA ASP A 133 -3.88 10.94 -4.88
C ASP A 133 -2.42 11.37 -5.11
N ASP A 134 -1.66 11.59 -4.04
CA ASP A 134 -0.21 11.86 -4.09
C ASP A 134 0.57 10.72 -4.75
N LEU A 135 0.19 9.47 -4.45
CA LEU A 135 0.78 8.28 -5.08
C LEU A 135 0.44 8.24 -6.57
N LEU A 136 -0.83 8.41 -6.94
CA LEU A 136 -1.28 8.38 -8.34
C LEU A 136 -0.61 9.48 -9.18
N THR A 137 -0.44 10.67 -8.59
CA THR A 137 0.33 11.76 -9.18
C THR A 137 1.80 11.36 -9.37
N SER A 138 2.42 10.72 -8.38
CA SER A 138 3.79 10.22 -8.48
C SER A 138 3.94 9.11 -9.54
N CYS A 139 2.97 8.20 -9.65
CA CYS A 139 2.93 7.15 -10.68
C CYS A 139 2.86 7.75 -12.09
N SER A 140 2.00 8.76 -12.28
CA SER A 140 1.88 9.47 -13.55
C SER A 140 3.22 10.11 -13.97
N ARG A 141 3.95 10.70 -13.02
CA ARG A 141 5.30 11.26 -13.26
C ARG A 141 6.36 10.19 -13.55
N ALA A 142 6.18 8.98 -13.02
CA ALA A 142 7.03 7.83 -13.28
C ALA A 142 6.69 7.09 -14.59
N GLY A 143 5.68 7.54 -15.34
CA GLY A 143 5.29 6.96 -16.63
C GLY A 143 4.28 5.82 -16.53
N LEU A 144 3.63 5.65 -15.37
CA LEU A 144 2.53 4.72 -15.19
C LEU A 144 1.20 5.45 -15.45
N SER A 145 0.45 4.99 -16.46
CA SER A 145 -0.87 5.53 -16.82
C SER A 145 -1.94 4.49 -16.64
#